data_AF-A0A3C1WX78-F1
#
_entry.id   AF-A0A3C1WX78-F1
#
_cell.length_a   1.000
_cell.length_b   1.000
_cell.length_c   1.000
_cell.angle_alpha   90.00
_cell.angle_beta   90.00
_cell.angle_gamma   90.00
#
_symmetry.space_group_name_H-M   'P 1'
#
loop_
_entity.id
_entity.type
_entity.pdbx_description
1 polymer ?
#
loop_
_entity_poly.entity_id
_entity_poly.type
_entity_poly.pdbx_seq_one_letter_code
_entity_poly.pdbx_strand_id
1 'polypeptide(L)'
;YLYRFNFLKSFKFKVPVVIVGNITLGGTGKTPLIIHLAKELKKNGYYPGVISRGYGSSVKGVIEVNQKSNVDEVGDEPILIQKHIRMPVFVSKDRVMAAKALIKKYKRINVILSDDGLQHYR
;
A
#
# COMPACT_ATOMS: atom_id res chain seq x y z
N TYR A 1 -9.40 -19.33 1.01
CA TYR A 1 -9.15 -20.78 0.96
C TYR A 1 -8.13 -21.16 -0.13
N LEU A 2 -8.25 -20.70 -1.38
CA LEU A 2 -7.39 -21.10 -2.53
C LEU A 2 -5.91 -20.63 -2.51
N TYR A 3 -5.55 -19.56 -1.81
CA TYR A 3 -4.15 -19.09 -1.68
C TYR A 3 -3.30 -19.95 -0.74
N ARG A 4 -3.97 -20.70 0.14
CA ARG A 4 -3.33 -21.61 1.09
C ARG A 4 -2.94 -22.94 0.43
N PHE A 5 -3.44 -23.19 -0.78
CA PHE A 5 -3.18 -24.39 -1.58
C PHE A 5 -2.22 -24.15 -2.77
N ASN A 6 -1.51 -23.02 -2.81
CA ASN A 6 -0.47 -22.75 -3.82
C ASN A 6 -0.91 -22.80 -5.30
N PHE A 7 -2.23 -22.72 -5.59
CA PHE A 7 -2.75 -22.76 -6.96
C PHE A 7 -2.59 -21.43 -7.73
N LEU A 8 -2.29 -20.33 -7.03
CA LEU A 8 -2.13 -19.00 -7.62
C LEU A 8 -0.72 -18.48 -7.31
N LYS A 9 -0.06 -17.87 -8.31
CA LYS A 9 1.33 -17.36 -8.22
C LYS A 9 1.47 -16.37 -7.06
N SER A 10 1.97 -16.82 -5.92
CA SER A 10 2.33 -15.94 -4.81
C SER A 10 3.67 -15.25 -5.10
N PHE A 11 3.69 -13.93 -5.25
CA PHE A 11 4.94 -13.19 -5.36
C PHE A 11 5.58 -13.04 -3.99
N LYS A 12 6.74 -13.68 -3.76
CA LYS A 12 7.50 -13.54 -2.51
C LYS A 12 8.40 -12.31 -2.57
N PHE A 13 8.14 -11.33 -1.71
CA PHE A 13 9.04 -10.19 -1.49
C PHE A 13 10.07 -10.53 -0.41
N LYS A 14 11.23 -9.86 -0.46
CA LYS A 14 12.25 -9.97 0.60
C LYS A 14 11.83 -9.31 1.92
N VAL A 15 10.77 -8.50 1.88
CA VAL A 15 10.20 -7.78 3.03
C VAL A 15 8.77 -8.27 3.27
N PRO A 16 8.33 -8.40 4.52
CA PRO A 16 6.95 -8.74 4.84
C PRO A 16 5.98 -7.71 4.26
N VAL A 17 4.86 -8.19 3.72
CA VAL A 17 3.75 -7.38 3.24
C VAL A 17 2.54 -7.64 4.12
N VAL A 18 2.09 -6.63 4.84
CA VAL A 18 0.89 -6.66 5.68
C VAL A 18 -0.26 -6.08 4.87
N ILE A 19 -1.27 -6.91 4.61
CA ILE A 19 -2.47 -6.51 3.89
C ILE A 19 -3.53 -6.07 4.90
N VAL A 20 -4.02 -4.84 4.75
CA VAL A 20 -5.09 -4.27 5.58
C VAL A 20 -6.36 -4.21 4.72
N GLY A 21 -7.39 -4.95 5.13
CA GLY A 21 -8.67 -5.06 4.42
C GLY A 21 -9.88 -4.87 5.32
N ASN A 22 -11.04 -4.61 4.72
CA ASN A 22 -12.31 -4.50 5.44
C ASN A 22 -13.09 -5.80 5.41
N ILE A 23 -13.73 -6.13 6.52
CA ILE A 23 -14.73 -7.20 6.63
C ILE A 23 -16.15 -6.64 6.35
N THR A 24 -16.34 -5.32 6.36
CA THR A 24 -17.65 -4.64 6.23
C THR A 24 -17.74 -3.63 5.08
N LEU A 25 -18.90 -3.56 4.42
CA LEU A 25 -19.30 -2.60 3.39
C LEU A 25 -19.77 -1.29 4.07
N GLY A 26 -18.91 -0.26 4.14
CA GLY A 26 -19.26 1.07 4.68
C GLY A 26 -18.12 1.73 5.47
N GLY A 27 -17.92 3.04 5.28
CA GLY A 27 -17.02 3.97 6.00
C GLY A 27 -15.85 3.34 6.76
N THR A 28 -14.74 3.04 6.07
CA THR A 28 -13.97 1.83 6.35
C THR A 28 -12.89 1.90 7.44
N GLY A 29 -12.56 3.06 8.01
CA GLY A 29 -11.54 3.17 9.08
C GLY A 29 -10.11 2.70 8.70
N LYS A 30 -9.90 2.22 7.47
CA LYS A 30 -8.62 1.69 6.98
C LYS A 30 -7.56 2.76 6.88
N THR A 31 -7.92 3.92 6.33
CA THR A 31 -6.97 5.02 6.20
C THR A 31 -6.43 5.44 7.56
N PRO A 32 -7.26 5.68 8.59
CA PRO A 32 -6.79 5.82 9.97
C PRO A 32 -5.94 4.65 10.48
N LEU A 33 -6.33 3.40 10.21
CA LEU A 33 -5.60 2.21 10.65
C LEU A 33 -4.21 2.09 9.99
N ILE A 34 -4.10 2.31 8.68
CA ILE A 34 -2.83 2.32 7.94
C ILE A 34 -1.93 3.43 8.48
N ILE A 35 -2.48 4.62 8.69
CA ILE A 35 -1.72 5.75 9.27
C ILE A 35 -1.21 5.37 10.67
N HIS A 36 -2.05 4.78 11.50
CA HIS A 36 -1.69 4.35 12.85
C HIS A 36 -0.61 3.27 12.82
N LEU A 37 -0.81 2.19 12.06
CA LEU A 37 0.16 1.10 11.92
C LEU A 37 1.50 1.57 11.38
N ALA A 38 1.51 2.44 10.36
CA ALA A 38 2.74 3.00 9.80
C ALA A 38 3.51 3.81 10.86
N LYS A 39 2.80 4.62 11.65
CA LYS A 39 3.42 5.40 12.74
C LYS A 39 3.95 4.51 13.85
N GLU A 40 3.18 3.51 14.28
CA GLU A 40 3.62 2.57 15.32
C GLU A 40 4.83 1.74 14.85
N LEU A 41 4.82 1.22 13.63
CA LEU A 41 5.97 0.51 13.07
C LEU A 41 7.23 1.39 13.06
N LYS A 42 7.11 2.63 12.60
CA LYS A 42 8.22 3.59 12.62
C LYS A 42 8.71 3.88 14.03
N LYS A 43 7.80 4.06 14.99
CA LYS A 43 8.13 4.27 16.42
C LYS A 43 8.90 3.08 17.00
N ASN A 44 8.58 1.87 16.55
CA ASN A 44 9.27 0.63 16.92
C ASN A 44 10.53 0.34 16.08
N GLY A 45 11.08 1.34 15.37
CA GLY A 45 12.36 1.22 14.65
C GLY A 45 12.27 0.59 13.26
N TYR A 46 11.08 0.30 12.75
CA TYR A 46 10.89 -0.18 11.37
C TYR A 46 10.92 0.98 10.36
N TYR A 47 11.10 0.62 9.10
CA TYR A 47 11.04 1.52 7.95
C TYR A 47 9.88 1.08 7.06
N PRO A 48 8.65 1.47 7.41
CA PRO A 48 7.47 1.08 6.65
C PRO A 48 7.36 1.85 5.33
N GLY A 49 6.83 1.17 4.32
CA GLY A 49 6.35 1.77 3.09
C GLY A 49 4.90 1.38 2.85
N VAL A 50 4.12 2.26 2.22
CA VAL A 50 2.70 1.99 1.91
C VAL A 50 2.52 1.79 0.42
N ILE A 51 1.70 0.81 0.05
CA ILE A 51 1.22 0.64 -1.33
C ILE A 51 -0.31 0.67 -1.35
N SER A 52 -0.87 1.32 -2.37
CA SER A 52 -2.31 1.38 -2.60
C SER A 52 -2.62 1.19 -4.09
N ARG A 53 -3.86 0.84 -4.39
CA ARG A 53 -4.36 0.75 -5.77
C ARG A 53 -4.78 2.10 -6.34
N GLY A 54 -5.02 3.10 -5.48
CA GLY A 54 -5.60 4.38 -5.87
C GLY A 54 -7.02 4.19 -6.39
N TYR A 55 -7.96 3.82 -5.51
CA TYR A 55 -9.36 3.65 -5.91
C TYR A 55 -9.90 4.94 -6.53
N GLY A 56 -10.61 4.83 -7.65
CA GLY A 56 -11.07 6.01 -8.41
C GLY A 56 -9.97 6.76 -9.19
N SER A 57 -8.70 6.35 -9.10
CA SER A 57 -7.60 7.02 -9.81
C SER A 57 -7.43 6.53 -11.26
N SER A 58 -6.83 7.40 -12.08
CA SER A 58 -6.47 7.12 -13.47
C SER A 58 -5.05 6.56 -13.65
N VAL A 59 -4.41 6.12 -12.55
CA VAL A 59 -3.00 5.67 -12.54
C VAL A 59 -2.67 4.69 -13.67
N LYS A 60 -1.62 4.99 -14.43
CA LYS A 60 -0.97 4.11 -15.41
C LYS A 60 0.43 3.77 -14.92
N GLY A 61 0.71 2.48 -14.71
CA GLY A 61 1.99 2.03 -14.18
C GLY A 61 2.08 2.22 -12.66
N VAL A 62 3.19 2.81 -12.19
CA VAL A 62 3.46 3.02 -10.77
C VAL A 62 3.87 4.46 -10.51
N ILE A 63 3.21 5.09 -9.55
CA ILE A 63 3.47 6.49 -9.16
C ILE A 63 3.84 6.52 -7.68
N GLU A 64 4.87 7.27 -7.34
CA GLU A 64 5.13 7.64 -5.96
C GLU A 64 4.35 8.90 -5.60
N VAL A 65 3.59 8.81 -4.52
CA VAL A 65 2.77 9.91 -4.04
C VAL A 65 3.63 10.94 -3.32
N ASN A 66 3.40 12.20 -3.64
CA ASN A 66 3.99 13.34 -2.97
C ASN A 66 2.95 14.48 -2.84
N GLN A 67 3.34 15.58 -2.19
CA GLN A 67 2.42 16.70 -1.92
C GLN A 67 1.93 17.42 -3.18
N LYS A 68 2.58 17.23 -4.33
CA LYS A 68 2.21 17.80 -5.62
C LYS A 68 1.51 16.80 -6.54
N SER A 69 1.25 15.57 -6.06
CA SER A 69 0.56 14.54 -6.86
C SER A 69 -0.86 14.98 -7.17
N ASN A 70 -1.29 14.74 -8.42
CA ASN A 70 -2.66 15.01 -8.83
C ASN A 70 -3.60 13.94 -8.25
N VAL A 71 -4.67 14.39 -7.59
CA VAL A 71 -5.73 13.53 -7.03
C VAL A 71 -6.32 12.62 -8.11
N ASP A 72 -6.52 13.11 -9.32
CA ASP A 72 -7.06 12.32 -10.43
C ASP A 72 -6.13 11.18 -10.85
N GLU A 73 -4.83 11.32 -10.62
CA GLU A 73 -3.82 10.33 -11.00
C GLU A 73 -3.58 9.29 -9.91
N VAL A 74 -3.57 9.67 -8.64
CA VAL A 74 -3.17 8.77 -7.54
C VAL A 74 -4.29 8.45 -6.56
N GLY A 75 -5.39 9.21 -6.56
CA GLY A 75 -6.47 9.14 -5.59
C GLY A 75 -6.25 10.03 -4.37
N ASP A 76 -7.33 10.34 -3.67
CA ASP A 76 -7.38 11.15 -2.47
C ASP A 76 -6.78 10.42 -1.24
N GLU A 77 -7.11 9.14 -1.05
CA GLU A 77 -6.62 8.36 0.09
C GLU A 77 -5.09 8.24 0.13
N PRO A 78 -4.38 7.93 -0.97
CA PRO A 78 -2.92 7.84 -0.93
C PRO A 78 -2.24 9.18 -0.61
N ILE A 79 -2.80 10.30 -1.07
CA ILE A 79 -2.32 11.66 -0.73
C ILE A 79 -2.53 11.91 0.76
N LEU A 80 -3.71 11.57 1.28
CA LEU A 80 -4.04 11.72 2.69
C LEU A 80 -3.09 10.91 3.58
N ILE A 81 -2.86 9.64 3.23
CA ILE A 81 -1.90 8.76 3.93
C ILE A 81 -0.52 9.39 3.91
N GLN A 82 -0.01 9.76 2.72
CA GLN A 82 1.32 10.33 2.55
C GLN A 82 1.53 11.57 3.42
N LYS A 83 0.53 12.47 3.45
CA LYS A 83 0.57 13.71 4.24
C LYS A 83 0.69 13.43 5.75
N HIS A 84 0.03 12.38 6.24
CA HIS A 84 -0.01 12.05 7.67
C HIS A 84 1.20 11.26 8.17
N ILE A 85 1.75 10.37 7.34
CA ILE A 85 2.86 9.50 7.75
C ILE A 85 4.22 10.03 7.33
N ARG A 86 4.29 10.80 6.23
CA ARG A 86 5.53 11.30 5.60
C ARG A 86 6.55 10.17 5.36
N MET A 87 6.06 9.05 4.84
CA MET A 87 6.82 7.85 4.49
C MET A 87 6.53 7.51 3.02
N PRO A 88 7.33 6.65 2.36
CA PRO A 88 7.09 6.28 0.98
C PRO A 88 5.70 5.68 0.77
N VAL A 89 4.94 6.26 -0.17
CA VAL A 89 3.61 5.77 -0.58
C VAL A 89 3.62 5.60 -2.10
N PHE A 90 3.29 4.40 -2.57
CA PHE A 90 3.26 4.08 -4.00
C PHE A 90 1.86 3.64 -4.42
N VAL A 91 1.42 4.11 -5.58
CA VAL A 91 0.13 3.78 -6.17
C VAL A 91 0.33 3.02 -7.48
N SER A 92 -0.33 1.88 -7.60
CA SER A 92 -0.41 1.12 -8.86
C SER A 92 -1.61 0.17 -8.83
N LYS A 93 -2.25 -0.03 -9.99
CA LYS A 93 -3.24 -1.10 -10.17
C LYS A 93 -2.62 -2.50 -9.95
N ASP A 94 -1.31 -2.64 -10.17
CA ASP A 94 -0.55 -3.85 -9.87
C ASP A 94 0.25 -3.65 -8.56
N ARG A 95 -0.24 -4.29 -7.50
CA ARG A 95 0.40 -4.30 -6.18
C ARG A 95 1.85 -4.76 -6.24
N VAL A 96 2.17 -5.75 -7.08
CA VAL A 96 3.53 -6.29 -7.22
C VAL A 96 4.44 -5.25 -7.86
N MET A 97 3.94 -4.50 -8.84
CA MET A 97 4.67 -3.40 -9.46
C MET A 97 4.95 -2.28 -8.45
N ALA A 98 3.96 -1.89 -7.65
CA ALA A 98 4.13 -0.91 -6.57
C ALA A 98 5.19 -1.35 -5.55
N ALA A 99 5.07 -2.58 -5.03
CA ALA A 99 6.01 -3.11 -4.05
C ALA A 99 7.45 -3.20 -4.60
N LYS A 100 7.62 -3.64 -5.85
CA LYS A 100 8.93 -3.68 -6.52
C LYS A 100 9.54 -2.29 -6.65
N ALA A 101 8.77 -1.30 -7.11
CA ALA A 101 9.24 0.07 -7.26
C ALA A 101 9.65 0.67 -5.92
N LEU A 102 8.85 0.45 -4.89
CA LEU A 102 9.09 0.90 -3.52
C LEU A 102 10.39 0.32 -2.96
N ILE A 103 10.57 -1.01 -3.01
CA ILE A 103 11.79 -1.69 -2.53
C ILE A 103 13.01 -1.29 -3.37
N LYS A 104 12.84 -1.09 -4.68
CA LYS A 104 13.92 -0.67 -5.57
C LYS A 104 14.44 0.71 -5.18
N LYS A 105 13.52 1.67 -4.94
CA LYS A 105 13.84 3.06 -4.61
C LYS A 105 14.31 3.24 -3.16
N TYR A 106 13.68 2.57 -2.21
CA TYR A 106 13.94 2.74 -0.79
C TYR A 106 14.53 1.47 -0.16
N LYS A 107 15.87 1.39 -0.14
CA LYS A 107 16.62 0.21 0.34
C LYS A 107 16.43 -0.12 1.83
N ARG A 108 16.06 0.87 2.64
CA ARG A 108 15.85 0.68 4.09
C ARG A 108 14.50 0.06 4.42
N ILE A 109 13.55 0.04 3.46
CA ILE A 109 12.21 -0.50 3.73
C ILE A 109 12.33 -1.95 4.17
N ASN A 110 11.69 -2.25 5.30
CA ASN A 110 11.70 -3.59 5.90
C ASN A 110 10.29 -4.11 6.21
N VAL A 111 9.24 -3.34 5.92
CA VAL A 111 7.84 -3.77 6.00
C VAL A 111 7.00 -2.94 5.04
N ILE A 112 6.06 -3.59 4.37
CA ILE A 112 5.12 -2.92 3.45
C ILE A 112 3.70 -3.06 4.00
N LEU A 113 2.98 -1.95 4.10
CA LEU A 113 1.55 -1.93 4.37
C LEU A 113 0.81 -1.78 3.04
N SER A 114 -0.13 -2.68 2.77
CA SER A 114 -0.96 -2.64 1.56
C SER A 114 -2.40 -2.37 1.95
N ASP A 115 -2.98 -1.31 1.40
CA ASP A 115 -4.44 -1.12 1.42
C ASP A 115 -5.05 -2.04 0.36
N ASP A 116 -5.53 -3.21 0.76
CA ASP A 116 -6.22 -4.15 -0.13
C ASP A 116 -7.65 -4.28 0.38
N GLY A 117 -8.59 -3.64 -0.31
CA GLY A 117 -9.93 -4.20 -0.37
C GLY A 117 -9.78 -5.66 -0.81
N LEU A 118 -10.16 -6.61 0.05
CA LEU A 118 -9.99 -8.07 -0.09
C LEU A 118 -10.60 -8.69 -1.37
N GLN A 119 -11.02 -7.89 -2.35
CA GLN A 119 -11.73 -8.31 -3.54
C GLN A 119 -10.85 -8.77 -4.70
N HIS A 120 -9.52 -8.64 -4.64
CA HIS A 120 -8.67 -9.03 -5.77
C HIS A 120 -7.39 -9.69 -5.31
N TYR A 121 -7.58 -10.93 -4.92
CA TYR A 121 -6.65 -12.03 -5.06
C TYR A 121 -6.03 -12.08 -6.47
N ARG A 122 -4.93 -11.35 -6.68
CA ARG A 122 -3.89 -11.63 -7.67
C ARG A 122 -2.52 -11.58 -6.98
#